data_AF-M1WDD5-F1
#
_entry.id   AF-M1WDD5-F1
#
_cell.length_a   1.000
_cell.length_b   1.000
_cell.length_c   1.000
_cell.angle_alpha   90.00
_cell.angle_beta   90.00
_cell.angle_gamma   90.00
#
_symmetry.space_group_name_H-M   'P 1'
#
loop_
_entity.id
_entity.type
_entity.pdbx_description
1 polymer ?
#
loop_
_entity_poly.entity_id
_entity_poly.type
_entity_poly.pdbx_seq_one_letter_code
_entity_poly.pdbx_strand_id
1 'polypeptide(L)'
;MWEYAVVSGHEKHNHEPSLHAVAHPVHRRRTAEHKNAIRELSALPGIKACEVAERLKRQYPEALVTGRDIENERQTARRDPLAQSHHEPPVKARAKDKPKYGTPEEIYAQYKFARTKWYEETKNKLPVHLRTNEVHLRTNEVHRKIERFPTYSESKYAWCVGRNYMGKECNSVSPNRPWTEEEKMAWLDDYYREEGVATKDDKKEHADNNFSFLGRGPP
;
A
#
# COMPACT_ATOMS: atom_id res chain seq x y z
N MET A 1 -31.31 -31.68 10.31
CA MET A 1 -32.25 -30.86 11.09
C MET A 1 -31.52 -30.49 12.37
N TRP A 2 -31.24 -29.22 12.61
CA TRP A 2 -30.55 -28.78 13.84
C TRP A 2 -31.61 -28.25 14.81
N GLU A 3 -31.68 -28.82 15.99
CA GLU A 3 -32.48 -28.30 17.10
C GLU A 3 -31.57 -27.54 18.06
N TYR A 4 -31.95 -26.30 18.39
CA TYR A 4 -31.28 -25.52 19.42
C TYR A 4 -31.96 -25.75 20.76
N ALA A 5 -31.21 -26.20 21.76
CA ALA A 5 -31.63 -26.20 23.16
C ALA A 5 -31.01 -24.99 23.87
N VAL A 6 -31.85 -24.14 24.47
CA VAL A 6 -31.40 -23.07 25.36
C VAL A 6 -31.13 -23.67 26.73
N VAL A 7 -29.86 -23.91 27.05
CA VAL A 7 -29.45 -24.36 28.38
C VAL A 7 -29.42 -23.15 29.31
N SER A 8 -30.43 -23.01 30.18
CA SER A 8 -30.46 -22.01 31.25
C SER A 8 -29.50 -22.40 32.38
N GLY A 9 -28.22 -22.10 32.21
CA GLY A 9 -27.14 -22.52 33.11
C GLY A 9 -26.32 -21.38 33.73
N HIS A 10 -26.90 -20.21 33.96
CA HIS A 10 -26.18 -19.04 34.51
C HIS A 10 -26.64 -18.64 35.93
N GLU A 11 -27.13 -19.57 36.74
CA GLU A 11 -27.61 -19.24 38.10
C GLU A 11 -26.52 -19.25 39.17
N LYS A 12 -25.34 -19.84 38.91
CA LYS A 12 -24.24 -19.92 39.89
C LYS A 12 -23.11 -18.96 39.51
N HIS A 13 -23.04 -17.83 40.19
CA HIS A 13 -21.89 -16.92 40.14
C HIS A 13 -20.93 -17.26 41.29
N ASN A 14 -19.60 -17.20 41.05
CA ASN A 14 -18.57 -17.46 42.08
C ASN A 14 -18.37 -16.29 43.05
N HIS A 15 -19.28 -15.32 43.04
CA HIS A 15 -19.22 -14.13 43.88
C HIS A 15 -20.63 -13.63 44.14
N GLU A 16 -20.80 -12.92 45.24
CA GLU A 16 -22.03 -12.19 45.53
C GLU A 16 -22.27 -11.09 44.49
N PRO A 17 -23.53 -10.75 44.19
CA PRO A 17 -23.84 -9.61 43.33
C PRO A 17 -23.15 -8.34 43.83
N SER A 18 -22.44 -7.65 42.93
CA SER A 18 -21.78 -6.40 43.24
C SER A 18 -22.77 -5.35 43.74
N LEU A 19 -22.48 -4.68 44.86
CA LEU A 19 -23.34 -3.63 45.41
C LEU A 19 -23.09 -2.24 44.79
N HIS A 20 -22.01 -2.08 44.02
CA HIS A 20 -21.66 -0.79 43.43
C HIS A 20 -22.56 -0.45 42.24
N ALA A 21 -23.13 0.75 42.21
CA ALA A 21 -24.02 1.21 41.14
C ALA A 21 -23.37 1.10 39.74
N VAL A 22 -22.05 1.31 39.63
CA VAL A 22 -21.31 1.18 38.36
C VAL A 22 -21.26 -0.25 37.83
N ALA A 23 -21.44 -1.28 38.64
CA ALA A 23 -21.42 -2.64 38.14
C ALA A 23 -22.71 -3.01 37.38
N HIS A 24 -23.81 -2.32 37.68
CA HIS A 24 -25.13 -2.59 37.13
C HIS A 24 -25.39 -1.79 35.84
N PRO A 25 -25.63 -2.45 34.68
CA PRO A 25 -25.87 -1.75 33.42
C PRO A 25 -27.07 -0.79 33.45
N VAL A 26 -28.10 -1.08 34.25
CA VAL A 26 -29.29 -0.24 34.38
C VAL A 26 -28.96 1.15 34.95
N HIS A 27 -27.98 1.23 35.87
CA HIS A 27 -27.54 2.49 36.47
C HIS A 27 -26.49 3.21 35.63
N ARG A 28 -25.88 2.53 34.65
CA ARG A 28 -24.93 3.10 33.68
C ARG A 28 -25.58 3.59 32.38
N ARG A 29 -26.91 3.75 32.38
CA ARG A 29 -27.63 4.24 31.21
C ARG A 29 -27.23 5.70 30.94
N ARG A 30 -26.70 5.93 29.75
CA ARG A 30 -26.23 7.24 29.29
C ARG A 30 -27.39 8.04 28.70
N THR A 31 -27.56 9.28 29.16
CA THR A 31 -28.48 10.25 28.56
C THR A 31 -28.01 10.61 27.15
N ALA A 32 -28.86 11.27 26.37
CA ALA A 32 -28.48 11.77 25.03
C ALA A 32 -27.29 12.74 25.11
N GLU A 33 -27.26 13.59 26.14
CA GLU A 33 -26.18 14.55 26.41
C GLU A 33 -24.84 13.83 26.66
N HIS A 34 -24.82 12.79 27.50
CA HIS A 34 -23.61 12.00 27.73
C HIS A 34 -23.11 11.33 26.44
N LYS A 35 -24.02 10.85 25.58
CA LYS A 35 -23.64 10.25 24.29
C LYS A 35 -23.03 11.27 23.35
N ASN A 36 -23.60 12.48 23.28
CA ASN A 36 -23.07 13.56 22.45
C ASN A 36 -21.70 14.02 22.95
N ALA A 37 -21.53 14.21 24.27
CA ALA A 37 -20.24 14.54 24.85
C ALA A 37 -19.17 13.46 24.57
N ILE A 38 -19.54 12.17 24.64
CA ILE A 38 -18.62 11.07 24.26
C ILE A 38 -18.23 11.14 22.78
N ARG A 39 -19.16 11.46 21.89
CA ARG A 39 -18.90 11.62 20.44
C ARG A 39 -17.95 12.78 20.17
N GLU A 40 -18.24 13.95 20.74
CA GLU A 40 -17.40 15.16 20.63
C GLU A 40 -15.99 14.92 21.17
N LEU A 41 -15.90 14.38 22.39
CA LEU A 41 -14.61 14.06 23.01
C LEU A 41 -13.84 13.00 22.19
N SER A 42 -14.52 12.01 21.63
CA SER A 42 -13.88 10.96 20.80
C SER A 42 -13.45 11.44 19.41
N ALA A 43 -13.96 12.58 18.93
CA ALA A 43 -13.51 13.19 17.68
C ALA A 43 -12.13 13.85 17.81
N LEU A 44 -11.65 14.09 19.03
CA LEU A 44 -10.31 14.62 19.28
C LEU A 44 -9.23 13.58 18.89
N PRO A 45 -8.17 13.98 18.17
CA PRO A 45 -7.15 13.07 17.69
C PRO A 45 -6.35 12.46 18.86
N GLY A 46 -6.16 11.14 18.84
CA GLY A 46 -5.29 10.42 19.79
C GLY A 46 -5.87 10.19 21.19
N ILE A 47 -7.12 10.59 21.46
CA ILE A 47 -7.71 10.48 22.80
C ILE A 47 -8.10 9.04 23.15
N LYS A 48 -7.66 8.57 24.33
CA LYS A 48 -7.95 7.21 24.82
C LYS A 48 -9.33 7.15 25.50
N ALA A 49 -9.95 5.97 25.52
CA ALA A 49 -11.25 5.79 26.17
C ALA A 49 -11.23 6.15 27.67
N CYS A 50 -10.12 5.90 28.37
CA CYS A 50 -9.95 6.32 29.77
C CYS A 50 -9.97 7.84 29.92
N GLU A 51 -9.29 8.56 29.02
CA GLU A 51 -9.25 10.02 29.04
C GLU A 51 -10.61 10.63 28.70
N VAL A 52 -11.37 10.02 27.79
CA VAL A 52 -12.77 10.39 27.55
C VAL A 52 -13.61 10.18 28.83
N ALA A 53 -13.39 9.09 29.56
CA ALA A 53 -14.11 8.82 30.82
C ALA A 53 -13.81 9.88 31.89
N GLU A 54 -12.53 10.25 32.03
CA GLU A 54 -12.12 11.29 32.98
C GLU A 54 -12.72 12.64 32.63
N ARG A 55 -12.69 13.03 31.35
CA ARG A 55 -13.27 14.31 30.90
C ARG A 55 -14.80 14.32 31.04
N LEU A 56 -15.47 13.19 30.74
CA LEU A 56 -16.90 13.07 30.93
C LEU A 56 -17.29 13.16 32.41
N LYS A 57 -16.53 12.52 33.30
CA LYS A 57 -16.76 12.59 34.75
C LYS A 57 -16.55 13.99 35.33
N ARG A 58 -15.66 14.79 34.73
CA ARG A 58 -15.49 16.20 35.11
C ARG A 58 -16.69 17.07 34.71
N GLN A 59 -17.30 16.78 33.56
CA GLN A 59 -18.47 17.51 33.06
C GLN A 59 -19.78 17.05 33.72
N TYR A 60 -19.89 15.74 33.99
CA TYR A 60 -21.06 15.07 34.56
C TYR A 60 -20.62 14.15 35.71
N PRO A 61 -20.40 14.69 36.93
CA PRO A 61 -19.94 13.90 38.08
C PRO A 61 -20.89 12.75 38.47
N GLU A 62 -22.19 12.89 38.17
CA GLU A 62 -23.24 11.91 38.39
C GLU A 62 -23.26 10.79 37.33
N ALA A 63 -22.54 10.96 36.21
CA ALA A 63 -22.52 9.98 35.14
C ALA A 63 -21.70 8.73 35.53
N LEU A 64 -22.39 7.60 35.69
CA LEU A 64 -21.76 6.30 35.90
C LEU A 64 -21.39 5.68 34.54
N VAL A 65 -20.10 5.77 34.17
CA VAL A 65 -19.59 5.21 32.91
C VAL A 65 -18.35 4.35 33.15
N THR A 66 -18.19 3.31 32.34
CA THR A 66 -16.96 2.51 32.28
C THR A 66 -16.22 2.71 30.96
N GLY A 67 -14.94 2.32 30.89
CA GLY A 67 -14.21 2.36 29.62
C GLY A 67 -14.89 1.53 28.52
N ARG A 68 -15.58 0.43 28.89
CA ARG A 68 -16.32 -0.40 27.94
C ARG A 68 -17.53 0.31 27.36
N ASP A 69 -18.20 1.12 28.16
CA ASP A 69 -19.33 1.95 27.72
C ASP A 69 -18.94 2.96 26.65
N ILE A 70 -17.78 3.58 26.82
CA ILE A 70 -17.21 4.54 25.87
C ILE A 70 -16.84 3.86 24.57
N GLU A 71 -16.18 2.70 24.63
CA GLU A 71 -15.83 1.97 23.41
C GLU A 71 -17.09 1.47 22.68
N ASN A 72 -18.10 1.00 23.39
CA ASN A 72 -19.38 0.63 22.78
C ASN A 72 -20.03 1.83 22.06
N GLU A 73 -20.02 3.04 22.65
CA GLU A 73 -20.51 4.25 21.98
C GLU A 73 -19.67 4.64 20.75
N ARG A 74 -18.34 4.51 20.81
CA ARG A 74 -17.47 4.72 19.64
C ARG A 74 -17.83 3.76 18.50
N GLN A 75 -18.06 2.50 18.83
CA GLN A 75 -18.47 1.50 17.84
C GLN A 75 -19.85 1.78 17.27
N THR A 76 -20.80 2.28 18.09
CA THR A 76 -22.11 2.73 17.61
C THR A 76 -21.98 3.95 16.71
N ALA A 77 -21.19 4.96 17.08
CA ALA A 77 -20.96 6.16 16.28
C ALA A 77 -20.31 5.82 14.93
N ARG A 78 -19.37 4.86 14.86
CA ARG A 78 -18.78 4.39 13.59
C ARG A 78 -19.79 3.71 12.66
N ARG A 79 -20.81 3.06 13.22
CA ARG A 79 -21.86 2.36 12.48
C ARG A 79 -23.02 3.26 12.09
N ASP A 80 -23.14 4.44 12.69
CA ASP A 80 -24.18 5.41 12.41
C ASP A 80 -23.91 6.08 11.04
N PRO A 81 -24.75 5.88 10.02
CA PRO A 81 -24.53 6.42 8.68
C PRO A 81 -24.50 7.96 8.63
N LEU A 82 -25.15 8.65 9.59
CA LEU A 82 -25.07 10.12 9.72
C LEU A 82 -23.70 10.57 10.28
N ALA A 83 -23.03 9.74 11.08
CA ALA A 83 -21.69 10.04 11.57
C ALA A 83 -20.61 9.77 10.50
N GLN A 84 -20.90 8.92 9.51
CA GLN A 84 -20.03 8.71 8.34
C GLN A 84 -20.04 9.93 7.40
N SER A 85 -21.14 10.70 7.33
CA SER A 85 -21.21 11.92 6.50
C SER A 85 -20.60 13.16 7.16
N HIS A 86 -20.57 13.23 8.51
CA HIS A 86 -20.02 14.37 9.26
C HIS A 86 -18.59 14.15 9.81
N HIS A 87 -18.01 12.97 9.59
CA HIS A 87 -16.59 12.69 9.80
C HIS A 87 -15.87 12.61 8.44
N GLU A 88 -16.09 13.57 7.55
CA GLU A 88 -14.93 14.08 6.82
C GLU A 88 -14.30 15.15 7.72
N PRO A 89 -13.13 14.89 8.33
CA PRO A 89 -12.26 15.99 8.72
C PRO A 89 -12.08 16.87 7.46
N PRO A 90 -11.60 18.13 7.57
CA PRO A 90 -10.70 18.58 6.53
C PRO A 90 -9.55 17.58 6.57
N VAL A 91 -9.67 16.51 5.80
CA VAL A 91 -8.54 15.88 5.18
C VAL A 91 -7.90 17.07 4.50
N LYS A 92 -6.95 17.72 5.21
CA LYS A 92 -5.64 17.99 4.62
C LYS A 92 -5.45 16.75 3.79
N ALA A 93 -5.69 16.85 2.47
CA ALA A 93 -5.60 15.73 1.55
C ALA A 93 -4.33 15.06 2.02
N ARG A 94 -4.48 13.91 2.72
CA ARG A 94 -3.39 13.30 3.47
C ARG A 94 -2.53 12.87 2.34
N ALA A 95 -1.58 13.74 1.97
CA ALA A 95 -1.07 13.84 0.61
C ALA A 95 -0.72 12.43 0.29
N LYS A 96 -1.55 11.75 -0.53
CA LYS A 96 -1.61 10.27 -0.54
C LYS A 96 -0.17 9.88 -0.59
N ASP A 97 0.33 9.24 0.48
CA ASP A 97 1.76 8.93 0.61
C ASP A 97 2.10 8.41 -0.77
N LYS A 98 2.90 9.18 -1.55
CA LYS A 98 3.06 8.87 -2.97
C LYS A 98 3.45 7.40 -2.95
N PRO A 99 2.74 6.51 -3.67
CA PRO A 99 3.12 5.11 -3.66
C PRO A 99 4.64 5.11 -3.89
N LYS A 100 5.38 4.40 -3.04
CA LYS A 100 6.85 4.46 -3.00
C LYS A 100 7.41 4.39 -4.43
N TYR A 101 6.77 3.56 -5.22
CA TYR A 101 6.90 3.42 -6.67
C TYR A 101 5.75 4.13 -7.40
N GLY A 102 6.03 4.69 -8.59
CA GLY A 102 4.96 5.16 -9.49
C GLY A 102 3.97 4.04 -9.83
N THR A 103 2.82 4.40 -10.41
CA THR A 103 1.95 3.37 -10.99
C THR A 103 2.74 2.56 -12.05
N PRO A 104 2.47 1.26 -12.24
CA PRO A 104 3.19 0.46 -13.24
C PRO A 104 3.18 1.08 -14.64
N GLU A 105 2.10 1.80 -14.98
CA GLU A 105 1.97 2.54 -16.24
C GLU A 105 2.92 3.75 -16.29
N GLU A 106 3.01 4.54 -15.23
CA GLU A 106 3.95 5.67 -15.15
C GLU A 106 5.40 5.19 -15.23
N ILE A 107 5.75 4.11 -14.51
CA ILE A 107 7.09 3.52 -14.56
C ILE A 107 7.43 3.08 -15.99
N TYR A 108 6.51 2.39 -16.66
CA TYR A 108 6.72 1.98 -18.04
C TYR A 108 6.80 3.17 -19.02
N ALA A 109 6.01 4.22 -18.80
CA ALA A 109 6.09 5.45 -19.60
C ALA A 109 7.46 6.15 -19.44
N GLN A 110 7.96 6.25 -18.21
CA GLN A 110 9.29 6.79 -17.92
C GLN A 110 10.39 5.94 -18.55
N TYR A 111 10.28 4.61 -18.47
CA TYR A 111 11.20 3.69 -19.13
C TYR A 111 11.25 3.89 -20.65
N LYS A 112 10.08 3.97 -21.32
CA LYS A 112 10.02 4.25 -22.77
C LYS A 112 10.62 5.60 -23.13
N PHE A 113 10.40 6.63 -22.30
CA PHE A 113 10.99 7.94 -22.50
C PHE A 113 12.52 7.89 -22.38
N ALA A 114 13.04 7.27 -21.33
CA ALA A 114 14.47 7.06 -21.13
C ALA A 114 15.11 6.30 -22.30
N ARG A 115 14.50 5.19 -22.73
CA ARG A 115 14.97 4.42 -23.90
C ARG A 115 14.97 5.26 -25.18
N THR A 116 13.93 6.07 -25.40
CA THR A 116 13.85 6.93 -26.59
C THR A 116 14.93 8.01 -26.54
N LYS A 117 15.17 8.60 -25.37
CA LYS A 117 16.25 9.57 -25.16
C LYS A 117 17.62 8.94 -25.40
N TRP A 118 17.87 7.76 -24.83
CA TRP A 118 19.10 7.00 -25.07
C TRP A 118 19.31 6.73 -26.57
N TYR A 119 18.25 6.33 -27.28
CA TYR A 119 18.33 6.10 -28.72
C TYR A 119 18.71 7.38 -29.49
N GLU A 120 18.05 8.50 -29.17
CA GLU A 120 18.33 9.81 -29.79
C GLU A 120 19.77 10.28 -29.55
N GLU A 121 20.33 10.00 -28.37
CA GLU A 121 21.72 10.32 -28.03
C GLU A 121 22.72 9.35 -28.67
N THR A 122 22.35 8.08 -28.82
CA THR A 122 23.22 7.00 -29.27
C THR A 122 23.26 6.88 -30.80
N LYS A 123 22.16 7.17 -31.51
CA LYS A 123 22.07 7.09 -32.98
C LYS A 123 23.14 7.92 -33.71
N ASN A 124 23.51 9.06 -33.15
CA ASN A 124 24.51 9.95 -33.70
C ASN A 124 25.95 9.51 -33.37
N LYS A 125 26.13 8.73 -32.30
CA LYS A 125 27.42 8.21 -31.83
C LYS A 125 27.77 6.85 -32.44
N LEU A 126 26.77 6.11 -32.92
CA LEU A 126 26.96 4.81 -33.55
C LEU A 126 27.59 4.93 -34.95
N PRO A 127 28.49 4.00 -35.32
CA PRO A 127 29.00 3.86 -36.68
C PRO A 127 27.89 3.81 -37.74
N VAL A 128 28.15 4.40 -38.91
CA VAL A 128 27.17 4.52 -40.01
C VAL A 128 26.57 3.18 -40.43
N HIS A 129 27.33 2.09 -40.38
CA HIS A 129 26.88 0.74 -40.74
C HIS A 129 25.89 0.12 -39.73
N LEU A 130 25.81 0.65 -38.50
CA LEU A 130 24.81 0.27 -37.51
C LEU A 130 23.57 1.18 -37.58
N ARG A 131 23.74 2.40 -38.12
CA ARG A 131 22.65 3.38 -38.31
C ARG A 131 21.65 2.95 -39.39
N THR A 132 22.07 2.13 -40.35
CA THR A 132 21.22 1.67 -41.47
C THR A 132 20.06 0.76 -41.04
N ASN A 133 20.06 0.23 -39.82
CA ASN A 133 18.94 -0.52 -39.25
C ASN A 133 18.33 0.22 -38.04
N GLU A 134 17.83 1.43 -38.28
CA GLU A 134 17.22 2.32 -37.27
C GLU A 134 16.11 1.63 -36.46
N VAL A 135 15.36 0.73 -37.09
CA VAL A 135 14.28 -0.03 -36.43
C VAL A 135 14.85 -1.02 -35.40
N HIS A 136 15.95 -1.71 -35.72
CA HIS A 136 16.58 -2.67 -34.83
C HIS A 136 17.26 -2.00 -33.63
N LEU A 137 17.88 -0.84 -33.84
CA LEU A 137 18.50 -0.05 -32.77
C LEU A 137 17.51 0.47 -31.72
N ARG A 138 16.23 0.61 -32.07
CA ARG A 138 15.18 1.08 -31.17
C ARG A 138 14.59 -0.05 -30.29
N THR A 139 15.01 -1.30 -30.51
CA THR A 139 14.47 -2.44 -29.77
C THR A 139 14.88 -2.41 -28.30
N ASN A 140 14.02 -2.98 -27.46
CA ASN A 140 14.27 -3.06 -26.03
C ASN A 140 15.55 -3.86 -25.70
N GLU A 141 15.78 -4.93 -26.45
CA GLU A 141 16.89 -5.86 -26.24
C GLU A 141 18.25 -5.17 -26.44
N VAL A 142 18.39 -4.37 -27.51
CA VAL A 142 19.63 -3.64 -27.80
C VAL A 142 19.90 -2.58 -26.74
N HIS A 143 18.88 -1.81 -26.34
CA HIS A 143 18.96 -0.85 -25.23
C HIS A 143 19.47 -1.52 -23.95
N ARG A 144 18.84 -2.63 -23.56
CA ARG A 144 19.21 -3.37 -22.33
C ARG A 144 20.65 -3.88 -22.38
N LYS A 145 21.08 -4.42 -23.52
CA LYS A 145 22.43 -4.96 -23.69
C LYS A 145 23.51 -3.88 -23.63
N ILE A 146 23.25 -2.71 -24.20
CA ILE A 146 24.23 -1.60 -24.23
C ILE A 146 24.32 -0.92 -22.86
N GLU A 147 23.19 -0.63 -22.22
CA GLU A 147 23.18 -0.04 -20.87
C GLU A 147 23.47 -1.06 -19.76
N ARG A 148 23.69 -2.34 -20.11
CA ARG A 148 24.00 -3.45 -19.19
C ARG A 148 22.95 -3.61 -18.09
N PHE A 149 21.68 -3.54 -18.47
CA PHE A 149 20.60 -3.83 -17.53
C PHE A 149 20.62 -5.30 -17.09
N PRO A 150 20.22 -5.59 -15.84
CA PRO A 150 20.09 -6.96 -15.36
C PRO A 150 19.10 -7.78 -16.19
N THR A 151 19.34 -9.08 -16.25
CA THR A 151 18.34 -10.05 -16.70
C THR A 151 17.57 -10.58 -15.49
N TYR A 152 16.31 -10.94 -15.69
CA TYR A 152 15.46 -11.42 -14.61
C TYR A 152 14.94 -12.81 -14.92
N SER A 153 14.88 -13.66 -13.89
CA SER A 153 14.30 -14.99 -14.02
C SER A 153 12.77 -14.94 -14.03
N GLU A 154 12.13 -16.00 -14.52
CA GLU A 154 10.67 -16.13 -14.52
C GLU A 154 10.06 -16.00 -13.12
N SER A 155 10.78 -16.46 -12.08
CA SER A 155 10.37 -16.28 -10.69
C SER A 155 10.30 -14.80 -10.27
N LYS A 156 11.18 -13.94 -10.80
CA LYS A 156 11.14 -12.49 -10.55
C LYS A 156 9.96 -11.84 -11.28
N TYR A 157 9.65 -12.30 -12.49
CA TYR A 157 8.46 -11.87 -13.22
C TYR A 157 7.16 -12.30 -12.51
N ALA A 158 7.10 -13.52 -11.99
CA ALA A 158 5.95 -13.96 -11.19
C ALA A 158 5.83 -13.16 -9.89
N TRP A 159 6.96 -12.81 -9.27
CA TRP A 159 7.00 -12.00 -8.06
C TRP A 159 6.48 -10.57 -8.28
N CYS A 160 6.87 -9.89 -9.37
CA CYS A 160 6.40 -8.51 -9.63
C CYS A 160 4.92 -8.43 -10.03
N VAL A 161 4.41 -9.43 -10.75
CA VAL A 161 2.97 -9.58 -11.06
C VAL A 161 2.17 -10.01 -9.82
N GLY A 162 2.85 -10.62 -8.84
CA GLY A 162 2.30 -11.11 -7.60
C GLY A 162 1.66 -10.05 -6.71
N ARG A 163 1.12 -10.53 -5.58
CA ARG A 163 0.19 -9.82 -4.68
C ARG A 163 0.71 -8.43 -4.27
N ASN A 164 0.19 -7.40 -4.95
CA ASN A 164 0.16 -5.97 -4.62
C ASN A 164 1.13 -4.99 -5.31
N TYR A 165 1.94 -5.39 -6.30
CA TYR A 165 2.85 -4.45 -6.98
C TYR A 165 2.36 -3.99 -8.37
N MET A 166 2.33 -4.89 -9.35
CA MET A 166 1.78 -4.58 -10.68
C MET A 166 0.29 -4.97 -10.81
N GLY A 167 -0.18 -5.92 -10.00
CA GLY A 167 -1.50 -6.53 -10.17
C GLY A 167 -1.50 -7.64 -11.23
N LYS A 168 -2.59 -8.42 -11.29
CA LYS A 168 -2.67 -9.61 -12.14
C LYS A 168 -2.64 -9.30 -13.64
N GLU A 169 -3.22 -8.17 -14.02
CA GLU A 169 -3.40 -7.75 -15.40
C GLU A 169 -3.15 -6.25 -15.53
N CYS A 170 -2.72 -5.84 -16.71
CA CYS A 170 -2.62 -4.44 -17.10
C CYS A 170 -4.03 -3.92 -17.39
N ASN A 171 -4.43 -2.87 -16.66
CA ASN A 171 -5.73 -2.22 -16.75
C ASN A 171 -5.67 -0.85 -17.46
N SER A 172 -4.55 -0.52 -18.12
CA SER A 172 -4.41 0.74 -18.86
C SER A 172 -5.19 0.76 -20.18
N VAL A 173 -5.57 -0.41 -20.70
CA VAL A 173 -6.39 -0.56 -21.90
C VAL A 173 -7.53 -1.53 -21.59
N SER A 174 -8.72 -1.25 -22.11
CA SER A 174 -9.88 -2.16 -22.06
C SER A 174 -9.99 -2.94 -23.37
N PRO A 175 -10.09 -4.28 -23.35
CA PRO A 175 -10.11 -5.16 -22.19
C PRO A 175 -8.73 -5.30 -21.53
N ASN A 176 -8.73 -5.63 -20.23
CA ASN A 176 -7.51 -5.93 -19.50
C ASN A 176 -6.67 -6.97 -20.24
N ARG A 177 -5.34 -6.81 -20.19
CA ARG A 177 -4.41 -7.73 -20.85
C ARG A 177 -3.30 -8.19 -19.91
N PRO A 178 -2.62 -9.31 -20.19
CA PRO A 178 -1.43 -9.67 -19.43
C PRO A 178 -0.33 -8.60 -19.57
N TRP A 179 0.46 -8.45 -18.51
CA TRP A 179 1.68 -7.65 -18.52
C TRP A 179 2.68 -8.23 -19.51
N THR A 180 3.23 -7.37 -20.37
CA THR A 180 4.32 -7.74 -21.28
C THR A 180 5.62 -7.93 -20.49
N GLU A 181 6.58 -8.64 -21.06
CA GLU A 181 7.89 -8.83 -20.42
C GLU A 181 8.62 -7.49 -20.25
N GLU A 182 8.52 -6.59 -21.22
CA GLU A 182 9.10 -5.24 -21.13
C GLU A 182 8.54 -4.43 -19.96
N GLU A 183 7.24 -4.50 -19.72
CA GLU A 183 6.62 -3.82 -18.58
C GLU A 183 7.09 -4.40 -17.25
N LYS A 184 7.25 -5.72 -17.16
CA LYS A 184 7.79 -6.38 -15.96
C LYS A 184 9.25 -6.00 -15.73
N MET A 185 10.07 -5.97 -16.78
CA MET A 185 11.46 -5.55 -16.71
C MET A 185 11.60 -4.10 -16.25
N ALA A 186 10.82 -3.18 -16.84
CA ALA A 186 10.84 -1.77 -16.47
C ALA A 186 10.51 -1.57 -14.98
N TRP A 187 9.52 -2.31 -14.47
CA TRP A 187 9.15 -2.27 -13.06
C TRP A 187 10.27 -2.82 -12.15
N LEU A 188 10.89 -3.94 -12.51
CA LEU A 188 11.99 -4.52 -11.75
C LEU A 188 13.22 -3.61 -11.73
N ASP A 189 13.55 -2.98 -12.86
CA ASP A 189 14.66 -2.03 -12.94
C ASP A 189 14.46 -0.84 -12.01
N ASP A 190 13.24 -0.30 -11.95
CA ASP A 190 12.88 0.79 -11.04
C ASP A 190 12.95 0.36 -9.57
N TYR A 191 12.41 -0.82 -9.26
CA TYR A 191 12.47 -1.42 -7.92
C TYR A 191 13.91 -1.60 -7.41
N TYR A 192 14.81 -2.21 -8.20
CA TYR A 192 16.20 -2.41 -7.77
C TYR A 192 17.02 -1.13 -7.76
N ARG A 193 16.67 -0.15 -8.61
CA ARG A 193 17.28 1.19 -8.58
C ARG A 193 17.00 1.90 -7.25
N GLU A 194 15.77 1.82 -6.75
CA GLU A 194 15.40 2.47 -5.48
C GLU A 194 15.86 1.71 -4.23
N GLU A 195 15.80 0.37 -4.24
CA GLU A 195 16.19 -0.45 -3.08
C GLU A 195 17.71 -0.55 -2.89
N GLY A 196 18.51 -0.11 -3.88
CA GLY A 196 19.98 -0.15 -3.80
C GLY A 196 20.56 -1.57 -3.71
N VAL A 197 19.75 -2.60 -3.99
CA VAL A 197 20.17 -4.00 -3.96
C VAL A 197 20.74 -4.35 -5.34
N ALA A 198 22.06 -4.16 -5.49
CA ALA A 198 22.82 -4.77 -6.57
C ALA A 198 22.48 -6.27 -6.61
N THR A 199 22.02 -6.74 -7.77
CA THR A 199 21.76 -8.17 -7.97
C THR A 199 23.06 -8.92 -7.71
N LYS A 200 23.04 -10.00 -6.93
CA LYS A 200 24.25 -10.74 -6.53
C LYS A 200 25.07 -11.28 -7.72
N ASP A 201 24.51 -11.22 -8.93
CA ASP A 201 25.15 -11.56 -10.18
C ASP A 201 26.16 -10.49 -10.66
N ASP A 202 26.13 -9.28 -10.10
CA ASP A 202 27.01 -8.16 -10.47
C ASP A 202 28.49 -8.37 -10.10
N LYS A 203 28.83 -9.40 -9.30
CA LYS A 203 30.23 -9.63 -8.87
C LYS A 203 31.01 -10.61 -9.73
N LYS A 204 30.41 -11.30 -10.71
CA LYS A 204 31.13 -12.30 -11.50
C LYS A 204 31.65 -11.81 -12.86
N GLU A 205 31.11 -10.73 -13.44
CA GLU A 205 31.49 -10.29 -14.79
C GLU A 205 32.06 -8.86 -14.88
N HIS A 206 32.29 -8.20 -13.75
CA HIS A 206 32.94 -6.88 -13.72
C HIS A 206 34.47 -6.90 -13.83
N ALA A 207 35.10 -8.07 -13.94
CA ALA A 207 36.55 -8.21 -14.11
C ALA A 207 37.00 -8.39 -15.57
N ASP A 208 36.17 -8.95 -16.47
CA ASP A 208 36.69 -9.50 -17.73
C ASP A 208 36.25 -8.81 -19.02
N ASN A 209 35.27 -7.90 -19.01
CA ASN A 209 34.81 -7.26 -20.25
C ASN A 209 35.18 -5.78 -20.33
N ASN A 210 36.49 -5.59 -20.47
CA ASN A 210 37.09 -4.42 -21.10
C ASN A 210 36.45 -4.20 -22.48
N PHE A 211 36.22 -2.94 -22.80
CA PHE A 211 35.57 -2.45 -24.01
C PHE A 211 36.20 -3.05 -25.29
N SER A 212 35.57 -4.07 -25.89
CA SER A 212 35.98 -4.62 -27.19
C SER A 212 34.79 -4.71 -28.15
N PHE A 213 34.36 -3.56 -28.66
CA PHE A 213 33.49 -3.48 -29.86
C PHE A 213 34.22 -2.92 -31.09
N LEU A 214 35.53 -2.68 -31.02
CA LEU A 214 36.33 -2.23 -32.17
C LEU A 214 37.59 -3.09 -32.28
N GLY A 215 37.52 -4.20 -33.02
CA GLY A 215 38.72 -5.01 -33.26
C GLY A 215 38.52 -6.44 -33.73
N ARG A 216 37.69 -6.68 -34.75
CA ARG A 216 37.91 -7.78 -35.71
C ARG A 216 37.49 -7.31 -37.11
N GLY A 217 38.43 -6.68 -37.80
CA GLY A 217 38.40 -6.60 -39.27
C GLY A 217 39.12 -7.82 -39.86
N PRO A 218 38.69 -8.35 -41.02
CA PRO A 218 39.40 -9.40 -41.76
C PRO A 218 40.58 -8.76 -42.53
N PRO A 219 41.63 -9.54 -42.90
CA PRO A 219 41.56 -10.58 -43.94
C PRO A 219 41.89 -12.00 -43.46
#